data_AF-A0A524LLI7-F1
#
_entry.id   AF-A0A524LLI7-F1
#
_cell.length_a   1.000
_cell.length_b   1.000
_cell.length_c   1.000
_cell.angle_alpha   90.00
_cell.angle_beta   90.00
_cell.angle_gamma   90.00
#
_symmetry.space_group_name_H-M   'P 1'
#
loop_
_entity.id
_entity.type
_entity.pdbx_description
1 polymer ?
#
loop_
_entity_poly.entity_id
_entity_poly.type
_entity_poly.pdbx_seq_one_letter_code
_entity_poly.pdbx_strand_id
1 'polypeptide(L)'
;MVKLSPRIKFILVTVDELLLVPLLIMGAYYFLPELVPFTIVATIVGAILFVAAKYHLIYDSLKEGTDFQYDLPGTRCKVIETITATSGKVKVGAEIWDARSDNGEILKGTEVVIVSRERLKVQVKPWHGVTN
;
A
#
# COMPACT_ATOMS: atom_id res chain seq x y z
N MET A 1 -11.86 -16.06 5.28
CA MET A 1 -10.57 -15.37 5.53
C MET A 1 -10.58 -14.84 6.96
N VAL A 2 -9.68 -15.32 7.82
CA VAL A 2 -9.59 -14.83 9.21
C VAL A 2 -9.05 -13.40 9.19
N LYS A 3 -9.80 -12.44 9.75
CA LYS A 3 -9.33 -11.05 9.90
C LYS A 3 -8.30 -11.00 11.04
N LEU A 4 -7.01 -11.09 10.69
CA LEU A 4 -5.93 -10.93 11.67
C LEU A 4 -5.83 -9.46 12.09
N SER A 5 -5.74 -9.22 13.40
CA SER A 5 -5.47 -7.90 13.97
C SER A 5 -4.13 -7.35 13.46
N PRO A 6 -3.99 -6.04 13.21
CA PRO A 6 -2.72 -5.42 12.82
C PRO A 6 -1.55 -5.77 13.75
N ARG A 7 -1.83 -5.96 15.06
CA ARG A 7 -0.83 -6.40 16.04
C ARG A 7 -0.29 -7.80 15.73
N ILE A 8 -1.16 -8.72 15.33
CA ILE A 8 -0.76 -10.10 15.00
C ILE A 8 0.03 -10.12 13.70
N LYS A 9 -0.38 -9.32 12.70
CA LYS A 9 0.38 -9.17 11.45
C LYS A 9 1.78 -8.62 11.71
N PHE A 10 1.88 -7.61 12.58
CA PHE A 10 3.16 -7.04 12.96
C PHE A 10 4.06 -8.07 13.65
N ILE A 11 3.51 -8.82 14.62
CA ILE A 11 4.26 -9.90 15.29
C ILE A 11 4.75 -10.92 14.26
N LEU A 12 3.88 -11.42 13.38
CA LEU A 12 4.25 -12.41 12.35
C LEU A 12 5.39 -11.93 11.44
N VAL A 13 5.34 -10.67 11.01
CA VAL A 13 6.38 -10.07 10.15
C VAL A 13 7.66 -9.76 10.93
N THR A 14 7.65 -9.83 12.26
CA THR A 14 8.80 -9.48 13.12
C THR A 14 9.43 -10.71 13.80
N VAL A 15 8.88 -11.92 13.56
CA VAL A 15 9.39 -13.16 14.17
C VAL A 15 10.82 -13.46 13.72
N ASP A 16 11.15 -13.21 12.45
CA ASP A 16 12.46 -13.48 11.88
C ASP A 16 13.56 -12.64 12.53
N GLU A 17 13.29 -11.37 12.89
CA GLU A 17 14.30 -10.55 13.58
C GLU A 17 14.51 -10.97 15.04
N LEU A 18 13.48 -11.51 15.70
CA LEU A 18 13.65 -12.10 17.03
C LEU A 18 14.48 -13.39 16.99
N LEU A 19 14.39 -14.18 15.91
CA LEU A 19 15.21 -15.37 15.70
C LEU A 19 16.66 -15.03 15.34
N LEU A 20 16.90 -13.86 14.73
CA LEU A 20 18.24 -13.40 14.39
C LEU A 20 19.11 -13.17 15.64
N VAL A 21 18.55 -12.66 16.73
CA VAL A 21 19.28 -12.38 17.98
C VAL A 21 19.99 -13.62 18.55
N PRO A 22 19.30 -14.74 18.86
CA PRO A 22 19.98 -15.93 19.36
C PRO A 22 20.92 -16.55 18.33
N LEU A 23 20.63 -16.42 17.04
CA LEU A 23 21.50 -16.92 15.97
C LEU A 23 22.84 -16.16 15.92
N LEU A 24 22.81 -14.83 16.08
CA LEU A 24 24.01 -13.99 16.17
C LEU A 24 24.81 -14.27 17.46
N ILE A 25 24.12 -14.45 18.60
CA ILE A 25 24.78 -14.81 19.86
C ILE A 25 25.45 -16.17 19.75
N MET A 26 24.77 -17.15 19.16
CA MET A 26 25.33 -18.49 18.92
C MET A 26 26.53 -18.42 17.97
N GLY A 27 26.43 -17.63 16.89
CA GLY A 27 27.56 -17.39 15.99
C GLY A 27 28.76 -16.78 16.73
N ALA A 28 28.56 -15.73 17.52
CA ALA A 28 29.62 -15.14 18.32
C ALA A 28 30.22 -16.14 19.32
N TYR A 29 29.40 -16.97 19.95
CA TYR A 29 29.87 -18.00 20.88
C TYR A 29 30.85 -19.00 20.23
N TYR A 30 30.57 -19.44 19.00
CA TYR A 30 31.42 -20.42 18.31
C TYR A 30 32.64 -19.81 17.61
N PHE A 31 32.51 -18.60 17.07
CA PHE A 31 33.55 -18.00 16.21
C PHE A 31 34.38 -16.90 16.90
N LEU A 32 33.80 -16.17 17.86
CA LEU A 32 34.38 -14.98 18.49
C LEU A 32 34.00 -14.91 19.99
N PRO A 33 34.37 -15.92 20.81
CA PRO A 33 33.90 -16.06 22.19
C PRO A 33 34.24 -14.86 23.08
N GLU A 34 35.36 -14.19 22.83
CA GLU A 34 35.78 -12.98 23.52
C GLU A 34 34.84 -11.78 23.32
N LEU A 35 34.06 -11.78 22.24
CA LEU A 35 33.10 -10.72 21.93
C LEU A 35 31.67 -11.03 22.39
N VAL A 36 31.40 -12.22 22.94
CA VAL A 36 30.04 -12.66 23.31
C VAL A 36 29.30 -11.65 24.21
N PRO A 37 29.89 -11.11 25.30
CA PRO A 37 29.20 -10.14 26.14
C PRO A 37 28.82 -8.87 25.37
N PHE A 38 29.73 -8.41 24.49
CA PHE A 38 29.47 -7.27 23.63
C PHE A 38 28.36 -7.57 22.61
N THR A 39 28.43 -8.74 21.94
CA THR A 39 27.40 -9.17 20.99
C THR A 39 26.03 -9.25 21.63
N ILE A 40 25.91 -9.76 22.86
CA ILE A 40 24.63 -9.82 23.58
C ILE A 40 24.05 -8.41 23.76
N VAL A 41 24.84 -7.47 24.27
CA VAL A 41 24.36 -6.09 24.51
C VAL A 41 24.01 -5.41 23.18
N ALA A 42 24.90 -5.51 22.19
CA ALA A 42 24.70 -4.89 20.88
C ALA A 42 23.48 -5.46 20.14
N THR A 43 23.25 -6.77 20.18
CA THR A 43 22.11 -7.41 19.52
C THR A 43 20.79 -7.11 20.21
N ILE A 44 20.75 -7.05 21.55
CA ILE A 44 19.54 -6.67 22.29
C ILE A 44 19.17 -5.20 22.00
N VAL A 45 20.12 -4.28 22.14
CA VAL A 45 19.88 -2.86 21.87
C VAL A 45 19.49 -2.65 20.40
N GLY A 46 20.22 -3.29 19.48
CA GLY A 46 19.93 -3.24 18.05
C GLY A 46 18.55 -3.78 17.72
N ALA A 47 18.14 -4.91 18.30
CA ALA A 47 16.81 -5.48 18.10
C ALA A 47 15.70 -4.55 18.59
N ILE A 48 15.85 -3.92 19.76
CA ILE A 48 14.88 -2.96 20.29
C ILE A 48 14.73 -1.77 19.34
N LEU A 49 15.85 -1.17 18.92
CA LEU A 49 15.84 -0.03 18.00
C LEU A 49 15.23 -0.41 16.64
N PHE A 50 15.60 -1.57 16.11
CA PHE A 50 15.10 -2.07 14.84
C PHE A 50 13.58 -2.33 14.89
N VAL A 51 13.09 -3.00 15.95
CA VAL A 51 11.65 -3.23 16.15
C VAL A 51 10.90 -1.92 16.32
N ALA A 52 11.44 -0.95 17.06
CA ALA A 52 10.82 0.37 17.23
C ALA A 52 10.74 1.15 15.90
N ALA A 53 11.83 1.17 15.13
CA ALA A 53 11.85 1.80 13.80
C ALA A 53 10.87 1.10 12.84
N LYS A 54 10.89 -0.23 12.80
CA LYS A 54 9.98 -1.04 11.98
C LYS A 54 8.53 -0.83 12.38
N TYR A 55 8.24 -0.74 13.67
CA TYR A 55 6.90 -0.41 14.16
C TYR A 55 6.46 0.95 13.62
N HIS A 56 7.30 1.98 13.71
CA HIS A 56 6.91 3.30 13.22
C HIS A 56 6.68 3.34 11.70
N LEU A 57 7.48 2.60 10.93
CA LEU A 57 7.41 2.59 9.46
C LEU A 57 6.28 1.70 8.92
N ILE A 58 6.05 0.54 9.53
CA ILE A 58 5.18 -0.51 8.97
C ILE A 58 3.82 -0.56 9.65
N TYR A 59 3.70 -0.13 10.91
CA TYR A 59 2.45 -0.31 11.67
C TYR A 59 1.26 0.41 11.04
N ASP A 60 1.46 1.61 10.47
CA ASP A 60 0.40 2.34 9.79
C ASP A 60 -0.04 1.64 8.50
N SER A 61 0.91 1.11 7.71
CA SER A 61 0.61 0.27 6.54
C SER A 61 -0.09 -1.05 6.88
N LEU A 62 0.00 -1.53 8.14
CA LEU A 62 -0.69 -2.74 8.61
C LEU A 62 -2.09 -2.46 9.16
N LYS A 63 -2.39 -1.23 9.57
CA LYS A 63 -3.73 -0.79 9.99
C LYS A 63 -4.67 -0.69 8.80
N GLU A 64 -4.17 -0.16 7.69
CA GLU A 64 -4.92 -0.05 6.46
C GLU A 64 -4.96 -1.43 5.79
N GLY A 65 -6.14 -2.03 5.79
CA GLY A 65 -6.34 -3.31 5.15
C GLY A 65 -6.23 -3.17 3.63
N THR A 66 -5.03 -3.26 3.06
CA THR A 66 -4.85 -3.39 1.60
C THR A 66 -5.50 -2.29 0.77
N ASP A 67 -5.76 -1.12 1.34
CA ASP A 67 -6.14 0.05 0.55
C ASP A 67 -4.86 0.79 0.18
N PHE A 68 -4.16 0.25 -0.83
CA PHE A 68 -3.48 1.12 -1.79
C PHE A 68 -4.56 1.87 -2.61
N GLN A 69 -5.42 2.59 -1.90
CA GLN A 69 -6.24 3.66 -2.43
C GLN A 69 -5.25 4.77 -2.76
N TYR A 70 -4.64 4.66 -3.94
CA TYR A 70 -4.49 5.85 -4.76
C TYR A 70 -5.87 6.50 -4.74
N ASP A 71 -5.96 7.64 -4.04
CA ASP A 71 -7.17 8.38 -3.83
C ASP A 71 -7.54 9.05 -5.16
N LEU A 72 -7.99 8.21 -6.10
CA LEU A 72 -8.41 8.56 -7.44
C LEU A 72 -9.76 9.32 -7.45
N PRO A 73 -10.72 9.06 -6.53
CA PRO A 73 -11.96 9.83 -6.48
C PRO A 73 -11.72 11.35 -6.44
N GLY A 74 -12.48 12.10 -7.24
CA GLY A 74 -12.32 13.55 -7.39
C GLY A 74 -11.28 13.98 -8.43
N THR A 75 -10.46 13.06 -8.95
CA THR A 75 -9.45 13.38 -9.98
C THR A 75 -10.10 13.59 -11.34
N ARG A 76 -9.76 14.71 -12.00
CA ARG A 76 -10.16 15.00 -13.39
C ARG A 76 -9.29 14.23 -14.37
N CYS A 77 -9.90 13.66 -15.39
CA CYS A 77 -9.21 12.89 -16.42
C CYS A 77 -9.91 13.02 -17.77
N LYS A 78 -9.22 12.57 -18.83
CA LYS A 78 -9.73 12.65 -20.20
C LYS A 78 -10.05 11.29 -20.74
N VAL A 79 -11.21 11.16 -21.38
CA VAL A 79 -11.62 9.92 -22.06
C VAL A 79 -10.77 9.70 -23.29
N ILE A 80 -10.10 8.55 -23.40
CA ILE A 80 -9.28 8.18 -24.55
C ILE A 80 -9.94 7.10 -25.42
N GLU A 81 -10.91 6.38 -24.86
CA GLU A 81 -11.76 5.39 -25.53
C GLU A 81 -13.18 5.54 -24.97
N THR A 82 -14.18 5.58 -25.86
CA THR A 82 -15.59 5.81 -25.49
C THR A 82 -16.00 4.89 -24.34
N ILE A 83 -16.60 5.49 -23.32
CA ILE A 83 -16.99 4.81 -22.09
C ILE A 83 -18.46 4.43 -22.19
N THR A 84 -18.75 3.18 -21.84
CA THR A 84 -20.08 2.59 -21.74
C THR A 84 -20.30 2.11 -20.28
N ALA A 85 -21.42 1.43 -20.04
CA ALA A 85 -21.68 0.79 -18.74
C ALA A 85 -20.67 -0.32 -18.39
N THR A 86 -19.98 -0.89 -19.39
CA THR A 86 -19.13 -2.08 -19.17
C THR A 86 -17.68 -1.88 -19.60
N SER A 87 -17.37 -0.92 -20.46
CA SER A 87 -16.04 -0.73 -21.04
C SER A 87 -15.70 0.74 -21.26
N GLY A 88 -14.43 1.02 -21.55
CA GLY A 88 -13.93 2.35 -21.83
C GLY A 88 -12.59 2.60 -21.15
N LYS A 89 -11.90 3.68 -21.54
CA LYS A 89 -10.61 4.04 -20.97
C LYS A 89 -10.47 5.54 -20.75
N VAL A 90 -9.86 5.89 -19.63
CA VAL A 90 -9.49 7.27 -19.30
C VAL A 90 -7.98 7.39 -19.10
N LYS A 91 -7.45 8.58 -19.34
CA LYS A 91 -6.07 8.94 -19.01
C LYS A 91 -6.04 9.84 -17.79
N VAL A 92 -5.38 9.36 -16.73
CA VAL A 92 -5.18 10.07 -15.45
C VAL A 92 -3.70 10.41 -15.34
N GLY A 93 -3.32 11.67 -15.54
CA GLY A 93 -1.90 12.05 -15.61
C GLY A 93 -1.17 11.30 -16.74
N ALA A 94 -0.23 10.43 -16.38
CA ALA A 94 0.51 9.58 -17.31
C ALA A 94 -0.08 8.16 -17.48
N GLU A 95 -1.05 7.77 -16.66
CA GLU A 95 -1.58 6.42 -16.60
C GLU A 95 -2.88 6.25 -17.38
N ILE A 96 -3.12 5.04 -17.88
CA ILE A 96 -4.36 4.65 -18.56
C ILE A 96 -5.13 3.68 -17.66
N TRP A 97 -6.39 4.02 -17.39
CA TRP A 97 -7.26 3.26 -16.52
C TRP A 97 -8.50 2.79 -17.27
N ASP A 98 -8.94 1.56 -16.97
CA ASP A 98 -10.24 1.07 -17.45
C ASP A 98 -11.36 1.83 -16.73
N ALA A 99 -12.37 2.25 -17.49
CA ALA A 99 -13.44 3.08 -16.97
C ALA A 99 -14.82 2.52 -17.34
N ARG A 100 -15.82 2.89 -16.54
CA ARG A 100 -17.24 2.72 -16.87
C ARG A 100 -18.05 3.93 -16.42
N SER A 101 -19.23 4.10 -17.01
CA SER A 101 -20.20 5.10 -16.55
C SER A 101 -21.60 4.50 -16.42
N ASP A 102 -22.28 4.84 -15.33
CA ASP A 102 -23.65 4.42 -15.09
C ASP A 102 -24.66 5.37 -15.77
N ASN A 103 -24.21 6.56 -16.20
CA ASN A 103 -25.05 7.62 -16.76
C ASN A 103 -25.05 7.65 -18.30
N GLY A 104 -24.81 6.50 -18.93
CA GLY A 104 -24.80 6.35 -20.38
C GLY A 104 -23.41 6.48 -21.00
N GLU A 105 -23.37 6.67 -22.32
CA GLU A 105 -22.12 6.70 -23.06
C GLU A 105 -21.40 8.04 -22.94
N ILE A 106 -20.09 8.00 -22.69
CA ILE A 106 -19.23 9.19 -22.67
C ILE A 106 -18.22 9.09 -23.81
N LEU A 107 -18.31 10.04 -24.75
CA LEU A 107 -17.49 10.03 -25.95
C LEU A 107 -16.01 10.29 -25.66
N LYS A 108 -15.15 9.72 -26.51
CA LYS A 108 -13.72 10.01 -26.53
C LYS A 108 -13.45 11.51 -26.62
N GLY A 109 -12.50 11.98 -25.83
CA GLY A 109 -12.08 13.38 -25.76
C GLY A 109 -12.80 14.19 -24.68
N THR A 110 -13.88 13.67 -24.10
CA THR A 110 -14.62 14.33 -23.01
C THR A 110 -13.81 14.37 -21.72
N GLU A 111 -13.94 15.45 -20.95
CA GLU A 111 -13.40 15.51 -19.59
C GLU A 111 -14.38 14.91 -18.58
N VAL A 112 -13.86 14.08 -17.69
CA VAL A 112 -14.64 13.36 -16.68
C VAL A 112 -13.96 13.45 -15.33
N VAL A 113 -14.73 13.18 -14.28
CA VAL A 113 -14.21 13.05 -12.91
C VAL A 113 -14.45 11.64 -12.40
N ILE A 114 -13.47 11.08 -11.71
CA ILE A 114 -13.59 9.78 -11.06
C ILE A 114 -14.49 9.93 -9.84
N VAL A 115 -15.56 9.14 -9.79
CA VAL A 115 -16.52 9.13 -8.67
C VAL A 115 -16.12 8.09 -7.64
N SER A 116 -15.71 6.91 -8.12
CA SER A 116 -15.34 5.79 -7.28
C SER A 116 -14.39 4.86 -8.05
N ARG A 117 -13.79 3.92 -7.34
CA ARG A 117 -12.92 2.88 -7.91
C ARG A 117 -13.40 1.52 -7.43
N GLU A 118 -13.61 0.61 -8.37
CA GLU A 118 -13.84 -0.80 -8.09
C GLU A 118 -12.67 -1.63 -8.64
N ARG A 119 -11.79 -2.08 -7.74
CA ARG A 119 -10.57 -2.83 -8.08
C ARG A 119 -9.63 -2.06 -9.01
N LEU A 120 -9.61 -2.39 -10.31
CA LEU A 120 -8.76 -1.75 -11.33
C LEU A 120 -9.58 -0.97 -12.36
N LYS A 121 -10.89 -0.82 -12.12
CA LYS A 121 -11.80 -0.09 -12.98
C LYS A 121 -12.36 1.12 -12.24
N VAL A 122 -12.30 2.29 -12.87
CA VAL A 122 -12.81 3.54 -12.30
C VAL A 122 -14.22 3.82 -12.81
N GLN A 123 -15.07 4.31 -11.92
CA GLN A 123 -16.37 4.85 -12.29
C GLN A 123 -16.24 6.35 -12.52
N VAL A 124 -16.75 6.82 -13.65
CA VAL A 124 -16.62 8.23 -14.03
C VAL A 124 -17.95 8.86 -14.40
N LYS A 125 -18.03 10.18 -14.24
CA LYS A 125 -19.13 11.01 -14.73
C LYS A 125 -18.59 12.21 -15.53
N PRO A 126 -19.35 12.74 -16.50
CA PRO A 126 -18.99 13.96 -17.21
C PRO A 126 -18.65 15.10 -16.24
N TRP A 127 -17.55 15.78 -16.50
CA TRP A 127 -17.21 17.00 -15.76
C TRP A 127 -17.94 18.17 -16.41
N HIS A 128 -19.09 18.52 -15.85
CA HIS A 128 -19.72 19.80 -16.14
C HIS A 128 -19.04 20.83 -15.25
N GLY A 129 -18.14 21.62 -15.83
CA GLY A 129 -17.46 22.69 -15.12
C GLY A 129 -18.46 23.50 -14.30
N VAL A 130 -18.15 23.71 -13.02
CA VAL A 130 -18.89 24.67 -12.21
C VAL A 130 -18.65 26.04 -12.85
N THR A 131 -19.64 26.54 -13.59
CA THR A 131 -19.82 27.98 -13.78
C THR A 131 -20.27 28.53 -12.43
N ASN A 132 -19.34 29.13 -11.70
CA ASN A 132 -19.56 30.23 -10.76
C ASN A 132 -18.25 30.99 -10.60
#